data_AF-A0AB38PKK1-F1
#
_entry.id   AF-A0AB38PKK1-F1
#
_cell.length_a   1.000
_cell.length_b   1.000
_cell.length_c   1.000
_cell.angle_alpha   90.00
_cell.angle_beta   90.00
_cell.angle_gamma   90.00
#
_symmetry.space_group_name_H-M   'P 1'
#
loop_
_entity.id
_entity.type
_entity.pdbx_description
1 polymer ?
#
loop_
_entity_poly.entity_id
_entity_poly.type
_entity_poly.pdbx_seq_one_letter_code
_entity_poly.pdbx_strand_id
1 'polypeptide(L)'
;MYFNAILKLAKASEKYPVNLDEVWMLVYNRRDYAVDALKKDFIENEDFICTSVKTEVGSNKFDYCLTVSCLEYFIVKKVRSVFEVYRKVFHKVPEIVKQIKQATIKDKIVVADWLTGFLNLNESSKLALAKTIAEPLGLPTPDYTPSKGILKSAGELLKENECAISAQVFNQKMIEKGYMVEVTRNSSNGGTKKFKSIIGEGLSFGENQVNPNNPKSTQPLYYEDKFLELLVLLQLRQIA
;
A
#
# COMPACT_ATOMS: atom_id res chain seq x y z
N MET A 1 16.14 -4.82 -34.87
CA MET A 1 17.59 -4.51 -34.81
C MET A 1 17.84 -3.05 -34.42
N TYR A 2 17.16 -2.07 -35.03
CA TYR A 2 17.27 -0.62 -34.71
C TYR A 2 17.27 -0.27 -33.21
N PHE A 3 16.20 -0.57 -32.47
CA PHE A 3 16.06 -0.20 -31.05
C PHE A 3 17.15 -0.77 -30.13
N ASN A 4 17.65 -1.99 -30.42
CA ASN A 4 18.74 -2.59 -29.65
C ASN A 4 20.08 -1.89 -29.90
N ALA A 5 20.30 -1.35 -31.10
CA ALA A 5 21.48 -0.55 -31.42
C ALA A 5 21.42 0.81 -30.71
N ILE A 6 20.28 1.49 -30.76
CA ILE A 6 20.04 2.74 -30.02
C ILE A 6 20.27 2.54 -28.51
N LEU A 7 19.76 1.44 -27.94
CA LEU A 7 19.96 1.13 -26.52
C LEU A 7 21.44 0.91 -26.16
N LYS A 8 22.24 0.33 -27.07
CA LYS A 8 23.69 0.17 -26.85
C LYS A 8 24.40 1.52 -26.92
N LEU A 9 24.06 2.37 -27.89
CA LEU A 9 24.62 3.71 -28.03
C LEU A 9 24.29 4.59 -26.82
N ALA A 10 23.06 4.54 -26.33
CA ALA A 10 22.65 5.25 -25.12
C ALA A 10 23.43 4.80 -23.87
N LYS A 11 23.88 3.54 -23.80
CA LYS A 11 24.70 3.02 -22.70
C LYS A 11 26.18 3.40 -22.78
N ALA A 12 26.69 3.72 -23.98
CA ALA A 12 28.08 4.10 -24.18
C ALA A 12 28.43 5.47 -23.58
N SER A 13 27.42 6.26 -23.17
CA SER A 13 27.55 7.57 -22.51
C SER A 13 28.37 8.62 -23.28
N GLU A 14 28.62 8.39 -24.57
CA GLU A 14 29.22 9.35 -25.50
C GLU A 14 28.18 10.40 -25.95
N LYS A 15 28.62 11.67 -26.07
CA LYS A 15 27.70 12.77 -26.42
C LYS A 15 27.24 12.72 -27.88
N TYR A 16 28.13 12.39 -28.82
CA TYR A 16 27.83 12.32 -30.26
C TYR A 16 28.28 10.98 -30.87
N PRO A 17 27.63 9.85 -30.51
CA PRO A 17 28.14 8.52 -30.84
C PRO A 17 27.87 8.07 -32.28
N VAL A 18 27.18 8.87 -33.10
CA VAL A 18 26.69 8.45 -34.42
C VAL A 18 27.19 9.37 -35.51
N ASN A 19 27.89 8.84 -36.51
CA ASN A 19 28.22 9.60 -37.72
C ASN A 19 27.05 9.57 -38.72
N LEU A 20 26.62 10.73 -39.21
CA LEU A 20 25.55 10.86 -40.21
C LEU A 20 25.83 9.99 -41.45
N ASP A 21 27.09 9.88 -41.88
CA ASP A 21 27.50 9.12 -43.06
C ASP A 21 27.17 7.63 -43.00
N GLU A 22 27.06 7.08 -41.79
CA GLU A 22 26.71 5.68 -41.55
C GLU A 22 25.20 5.43 -41.54
N VAL A 23 24.41 6.48 -41.25
CA VAL A 23 22.98 6.33 -40.93
C VAL A 23 22.03 7.06 -41.87
N TRP A 24 22.51 8.02 -42.68
CA TRP A 24 21.64 8.81 -43.55
C TRP A 24 20.82 7.94 -44.52
N MET A 25 21.40 6.84 -45.00
CA MET A 25 20.76 5.88 -45.92
C MET A 25 19.54 5.18 -45.32
N LEU A 26 19.41 5.17 -43.99
CA LEU A 26 18.24 4.60 -43.32
C LEU A 26 16.97 5.43 -43.58
N VAL A 27 17.14 6.70 -43.95
CA VAL A 27 16.07 7.69 -43.95
C VAL A 27 15.97 8.48 -45.26
N TYR A 28 17.11 8.81 -45.87
CA TYR A 28 17.20 9.66 -47.05
C TYR A 28 17.86 8.92 -48.21
N ASN A 29 17.34 9.15 -49.41
CA ASN A 29 17.92 8.61 -50.65
C ASN A 29 19.21 9.33 -51.06
N ARG A 30 19.47 10.51 -50.50
CA ARG A 30 20.68 11.29 -50.77
C ARG A 30 21.21 11.95 -49.50
N ARG A 31 22.53 12.04 -49.40
CA ARG A 31 23.25 12.63 -48.27
C ARG A 31 22.97 14.12 -48.09
N ASP A 32 22.91 14.89 -49.17
CA ASP A 32 22.66 16.33 -49.13
C ASP A 32 21.31 16.66 -48.49
N TYR A 33 20.26 15.90 -48.81
CA TYR A 33 18.95 16.07 -48.16
C TYR A 33 18.95 15.73 -46.67
N ALA A 34 19.79 14.78 -46.26
CA ALA A 34 19.95 14.46 -44.85
C ALA A 34 20.63 15.61 -44.09
N VAL A 35 21.70 16.18 -44.68
CA VAL A 35 22.40 17.34 -44.11
C VAL A 35 21.51 18.58 -44.05
N ASP A 36 20.73 18.85 -45.10
CA ASP A 36 19.80 19.98 -45.12
C ASP A 36 18.70 19.83 -44.06
N ALA A 37 18.14 18.63 -43.91
CA ALA A 37 17.16 18.36 -42.87
C ALA A 37 17.76 18.48 -41.46
N LEU A 38 18.99 17.99 -41.26
CA LEU A 38 19.71 18.12 -40.00
C LEU A 38 19.88 19.58 -39.61
N LYS A 39 20.40 20.42 -40.52
CA LYS A 39 20.62 21.85 -40.27
C LYS A 39 19.34 22.66 -40.10
N LYS A 40 18.23 22.18 -40.66
CA LYS A 40 16.93 22.85 -40.59
C LYS A 40 16.19 22.57 -39.28
N ASP A 41 16.18 21.31 -38.86
CA ASP A 41 15.33 20.84 -37.76
C ASP A 41 16.07 20.74 -36.41
N PHE A 42 17.42 20.86 -36.39
CA PHE A 42 18.26 20.65 -35.21
C PHE A 42 19.32 21.73 -35.01
N ILE A 43 19.88 21.79 -33.80
CA ILE A 43 20.82 22.84 -33.37
C ILE A 43 22.25 22.30 -33.30
N GLU A 44 23.19 22.99 -33.94
CA GLU A 44 24.62 22.68 -33.88
C GLU A 44 25.20 22.95 -32.47
N ASN A 45 26.06 22.06 -31.98
CA ASN A 45 26.61 21.99 -30.61
C ASN A 45 25.63 21.50 -29.52
N GLU A 46 24.34 21.33 -29.85
CA GLU A 46 23.36 20.67 -28.98
C GLU A 46 23.07 19.26 -29.51
N ASP A 47 22.51 19.18 -30.71
CA ASP A 47 22.03 17.94 -31.34
C ASP A 47 23.09 17.26 -32.22
N PHE A 48 23.96 18.05 -32.84
CA PHE A 48 25.04 17.54 -33.69
C PHE A 48 26.28 18.44 -33.66
N ILE A 49 27.44 17.90 -34.04
CA ILE A 49 28.67 18.65 -34.28
C ILE A 49 29.11 18.49 -35.74
N CYS A 50 29.60 19.58 -36.32
CA CYS A 50 30.17 19.58 -37.66
C CYS A 50 31.70 19.68 -37.56
N THR A 51 32.41 18.72 -38.16
CA THR A 51 33.89 18.75 -38.22
C THR A 51 34.35 18.80 -39.67
N SER A 52 35.28 19.69 -39.98
CA SER A 52 35.94 19.76 -41.29
C SER A 52 37.13 18.80 -41.32
N VAL A 53 37.11 17.86 -42.25
CA VAL A 53 38.15 16.85 -42.47
C VAL A 53 38.76 17.08 -43.85
N LYS A 54 40.09 17.14 -43.93
CA LYS A 54 40.78 17.23 -45.21
C LYS A 54 40.82 15.86 -45.88
N THR A 55 40.43 15.80 -47.14
CA THR A 55 40.53 14.59 -47.95
C THR A 55 41.93 14.45 -48.55
N GLU A 56 42.29 13.23 -48.96
CA GLU A 56 43.56 12.91 -49.62
C GLU A 56 43.79 13.72 -50.91
N VAL A 57 42.71 14.16 -51.55
CA VAL A 57 42.72 15.01 -52.76
C VAL A 57 42.71 16.51 -52.46
N GLY A 58 42.92 16.91 -51.19
CA GLY A 58 43.06 18.31 -50.78
C GLY A 58 41.75 19.10 -50.64
N SER A 59 40.59 18.48 -50.87
CA SER A 59 39.28 19.12 -50.64
C SER A 59 38.82 18.94 -49.20
N ASN A 60 38.01 19.86 -48.69
CA ASN A 60 37.42 19.76 -47.35
C ASN A 60 36.10 18.97 -47.41
N LYS A 61 35.96 17.97 -46.55
CA LYS A 61 34.72 17.23 -46.30
C LYS A 61 34.18 17.60 -44.92
N PHE A 62 32.86 17.71 -44.79
CA PHE A 62 32.21 17.92 -43.50
C PHE A 62 31.59 16.63 -42.99
N ASP A 63 32.04 16.19 -41.82
CA ASP A 63 31.46 15.07 -41.09
C ASP A 63 30.53 15.60 -39.99
N TYR A 64 29.39 14.94 -39.82
CA TYR A 64 28.35 15.34 -38.88
C TYR A 64 28.15 14.22 -37.86
N CYS A 65 28.50 14.47 -36.59
CA CYS A 65 28.26 13.51 -35.52
C CYS A 65 27.02 13.93 -34.72
N LEU A 66 26.09 13.01 -34.54
CA LEU A 66 24.75 13.22 -33.97
C LEU A 66 24.68 12.68 -32.55
N THR A 67 23.85 13.33 -31.72
CA THR A 67 23.37 12.73 -30.46
C THR A 67 22.41 11.57 -30.76
N VAL A 68 22.21 10.69 -29.76
CA VAL A 68 21.23 9.60 -29.88
C VAL A 68 19.80 10.15 -30.09
N SER A 69 19.41 11.18 -29.33
CA SER A 69 18.10 11.83 -29.46
C SER A 69 17.87 12.42 -30.85
N CYS A 70 18.89 13.03 -31.45
CA CYS A 70 18.84 13.56 -32.81
C CYS A 70 18.58 12.45 -33.83
N LEU A 71 19.35 11.35 -33.75
CA LEU A 71 19.15 10.17 -34.62
C LEU A 71 17.73 9.59 -34.47
N GLU A 72 17.24 9.45 -33.25
CA GLU A 72 15.90 8.93 -32.97
C GLU A 72 14.83 9.77 -33.65
N TYR A 73 14.89 11.09 -33.49
CA TYR A 73 13.94 12.00 -34.14
C TYR A 73 14.04 11.93 -35.67
N PHE A 74 15.28 11.87 -36.19
CA PHE A 74 15.56 11.79 -37.63
C PHE A 74 14.87 10.59 -38.29
N ILE A 75 14.90 9.44 -37.62
CA ILE A 75 14.28 8.20 -38.11
C ILE A 75 12.77 8.22 -37.88
N VAL A 76 12.31 8.66 -36.71
CA VAL A 76 10.89 8.68 -36.34
C VAL A 76 10.06 9.53 -37.31
N LYS A 77 10.58 10.67 -37.78
CA LYS A 77 9.87 11.58 -38.69
C LYS A 77 9.56 10.97 -40.07
N LYS A 78 10.30 9.93 -40.45
CA LYS A 78 10.29 9.38 -41.82
C LYS A 78 9.91 7.91 -41.88
N VAL A 79 10.17 7.15 -40.82
CA VAL A 79 9.87 5.72 -40.75
C VAL A 79 8.65 5.50 -39.86
N ARG A 80 7.47 5.40 -40.48
CA ARG A 80 6.18 5.25 -39.77
C ARG A 80 6.17 4.05 -38.82
N SER A 81 6.75 2.91 -39.22
CA SER A 81 6.79 1.72 -38.37
C SER A 81 7.56 1.95 -37.06
N VAL A 82 8.62 2.77 -37.09
CA VAL A 82 9.39 3.14 -35.90
C VAL A 82 8.55 4.07 -35.02
N PHE A 83 7.90 5.09 -35.60
CA PHE A 83 7.00 5.98 -34.87
C PHE A 83 5.87 5.21 -34.15
N GLU A 84 5.25 4.23 -34.79
CA GLU A 84 4.19 3.43 -34.16
C GLU A 84 4.68 2.67 -32.92
N VAL A 85 5.94 2.23 -32.89
CA VAL A 85 6.53 1.61 -31.70
C VAL A 85 6.73 2.64 -30.58
N TYR A 86 7.30 3.81 -30.87
CA TYR A 86 7.44 4.89 -29.88
C TYR A 86 6.07 5.31 -29.33
N ARG A 87 5.06 5.46 -30.19
CA ARG A 87 3.69 5.81 -29.80
C ARG A 87 3.07 4.77 -28.86
N LYS A 88 3.20 3.49 -29.18
CA LYS A 88 2.70 2.40 -28.32
C LYS A 88 3.36 2.41 -26.95
N VAL A 89 4.68 2.59 -26.89
CA VAL A 89 5.41 2.70 -25.63
C VAL A 89 4.95 3.94 -24.85
N PHE A 90 4.88 5.10 -25.50
CA PHE A 90 4.46 6.35 -24.87
C PHE A 90 3.08 6.28 -24.23
N HIS A 91 2.09 5.66 -24.90
CA HIS A 91 0.75 5.50 -24.32
C HIS A 91 0.69 4.43 -23.22
N LYS A 92 1.58 3.43 -23.25
CA LYS A 92 1.65 2.39 -22.23
C LYS A 92 2.40 2.84 -20.97
N VAL A 93 3.30 3.81 -21.07
CA VAL A 93 4.05 4.36 -19.93
C VAL A 93 3.14 4.88 -18.82
N PRO A 94 2.10 5.70 -19.08
CA PRO A 94 1.15 6.12 -18.04
C PRO A 94 0.46 4.95 -17.31
N GLU A 95 0.12 3.87 -18.03
CA GLU A 95 -0.47 2.67 -17.44
C GLU A 95 0.53 1.94 -16.54
N ILE A 96 1.77 1.78 -17.00
CA ILE A 96 2.86 1.18 -16.23
C ILE A 96 3.16 2.02 -14.98
N VAL A 97 3.22 3.35 -15.10
CA VAL A 97 3.46 4.25 -13.97
C VAL A 97 2.31 4.17 -12.95
N LYS A 98 1.05 4.03 -13.40
CA LYS A 98 -0.09 3.79 -12.50
C LYS A 98 0.07 2.47 -11.75
N GLN A 99 0.52 1.40 -12.42
CA GLN A 99 0.77 0.11 -11.77
C GLN A 99 1.93 0.16 -10.78
N ILE A 100 3.03 0.85 -11.09
CA ILE A 100 4.18 1.01 -10.17
C ILE A 100 3.79 1.81 -8.92
N LYS A 101 2.88 2.78 -9.05
CA LYS A 101 2.36 3.55 -7.91
C LYS A 101 1.33 2.79 -7.07
N GLN A 102 0.76 1.69 -7.57
CA GLN A 102 -0.15 0.89 -6.78
C GLN A 102 0.64 0.08 -5.74
N ALA A 103 0.18 0.15 -4.49
CA ALA A 103 0.76 -0.61 -3.39
C ALA A 103 0.78 -2.11 -3.74
N THR A 104 1.94 -2.73 -3.55
CA THR A 104 2.10 -4.16 -3.80
C THR A 104 1.31 -4.96 -2.76
N ILE A 105 1.06 -6.24 -3.04
CA ILE A 105 0.40 -7.14 -2.09
C ILE A 105 1.19 -7.21 -0.77
N LYS A 106 2.54 -7.17 -0.85
CA LYS A 106 3.40 -7.14 0.34
C LYS A 106 3.15 -5.89 1.18
N ASP A 107 3.05 -4.72 0.54
CA ASP A 107 2.76 -3.47 1.25
C ASP A 107 1.40 -3.54 1.95
N LYS A 108 0.38 -4.08 1.26
CA LYS A 108 -0.96 -4.25 1.85
C LYS A 108 -0.95 -5.18 3.06
N ILE A 109 -0.19 -6.28 3.01
CA ILE A 109 -0.07 -7.22 4.13
C ILE A 109 0.63 -6.57 5.32
N VAL A 110 1.75 -5.87 5.09
CA VAL A 110 2.49 -5.17 6.16
C VAL A 110 1.62 -4.10 6.83
N VAL A 111 0.90 -3.31 6.04
CA VAL A 111 -0.03 -2.30 6.57
C VAL A 111 -1.17 -2.96 7.32
N ALA A 112 -1.73 -4.07 6.82
CA ALA A 112 -2.79 -4.79 7.51
C ALA A 112 -2.33 -5.33 8.86
N ASP A 113 -1.16 -5.98 8.91
CA ASP A 113 -0.56 -6.49 10.14
C ASP A 113 -0.36 -5.35 11.17
N TRP A 114 0.23 -4.23 10.73
CA TRP A 114 0.37 -3.02 11.55
C TRP A 114 -0.98 -2.49 12.06
N LEU A 115 -2.00 -2.39 11.20
CA LEU A 115 -3.35 -1.94 11.59
C LEU A 115 -4.00 -2.86 12.61
N THR A 116 -3.87 -4.19 12.44
CA THR A 116 -4.48 -5.15 13.37
C THR A 116 -3.93 -4.99 14.78
N GLY A 117 -2.62 -4.78 14.92
CA GLY A 117 -1.95 -4.54 16.20
C GLY A 117 -2.20 -3.13 16.74
N PHE A 118 -2.06 -2.09 15.91
CA PHE A 118 -2.19 -0.69 16.32
C PHE A 118 -3.60 -0.33 16.79
N LEU A 119 -4.63 -0.84 16.10
CA LEU A 119 -6.03 -0.58 16.45
C LEU A 119 -6.64 -1.66 17.35
N ASN A 120 -5.88 -2.72 17.66
CA ASN A 120 -6.35 -3.89 18.41
C ASN A 120 -7.69 -4.42 17.88
N LEU A 121 -7.73 -4.69 16.57
CA LEU A 121 -8.96 -5.05 15.87
C LEU A 121 -9.54 -6.38 16.39
N ASN A 122 -10.87 -6.47 16.47
CA ASN A 122 -11.55 -7.75 16.73
C ASN A 122 -11.50 -8.66 15.49
N GLU A 123 -11.80 -9.95 15.67
CA GLU A 123 -11.72 -10.94 14.60
C GLU A 123 -12.60 -10.60 13.39
N SER A 124 -13.80 -10.04 13.61
CA SER A 124 -14.68 -9.60 12.51
C SER A 124 -14.04 -8.50 11.66
N SER A 125 -13.42 -7.51 12.30
CA SER A 125 -12.69 -6.42 11.61
C SER A 125 -11.42 -6.93 10.92
N LYS A 126 -10.71 -7.90 11.53
CA LYS A 126 -9.56 -8.56 10.87
C LYS A 126 -10.01 -9.32 9.62
N LEU A 127 -11.13 -10.03 9.68
CA LEU A 127 -11.70 -10.74 8.54
C LEU A 127 -12.11 -9.77 7.43
N ALA A 128 -12.78 -8.68 7.77
CA ALA A 128 -13.15 -7.64 6.80
C ALA A 128 -11.91 -7.06 6.10
N LEU A 129 -10.86 -6.75 6.87
CA LEU A 129 -9.58 -6.29 6.31
C LEU A 129 -8.92 -7.34 5.41
N ALA A 130 -8.89 -8.60 5.84
CA ALA A 130 -8.34 -9.71 5.05
C ALA A 130 -9.07 -9.89 3.72
N LYS A 131 -10.41 -9.77 3.70
CA LYS A 131 -11.22 -9.83 2.47
C LYS A 131 -10.80 -8.79 1.43
N THR A 132 -10.49 -7.56 1.86
CA THR A 132 -10.02 -6.49 0.95
C THR A 132 -8.71 -6.82 0.23
N ILE A 133 -7.92 -7.76 0.77
CA ILE A 133 -6.65 -8.22 0.19
C ILE A 133 -6.87 -9.50 -0.62
N ALA A 134 -7.67 -10.44 -0.11
CA ALA A 134 -7.84 -11.78 -0.68
C ALA A 134 -8.80 -11.82 -1.88
N GLU A 135 -9.92 -11.09 -1.84
CA GLU A 135 -10.94 -11.12 -2.91
C GLU A 135 -10.39 -10.65 -4.27
N PRO A 136 -9.60 -9.55 -4.37
CA PRO A 136 -8.98 -9.16 -5.64
C PRO A 136 -7.99 -10.18 -6.20
N LEU A 137 -7.54 -11.14 -5.38
CA LEU A 137 -6.64 -12.23 -5.78
C LEU A 137 -7.39 -13.53 -6.09
N GLY A 138 -8.72 -13.56 -5.93
CA GLY A 138 -9.54 -14.76 -6.08
C GLY A 138 -9.28 -15.82 -5.00
N LEU A 139 -8.73 -15.42 -3.85
CA LEU A 139 -8.46 -16.35 -2.75
C LEU A 139 -9.70 -16.52 -1.87
N PRO A 140 -10.02 -17.76 -1.46
CA PRO A 140 -11.18 -17.99 -0.60
C PRO A 140 -10.94 -17.41 0.79
N THR A 141 -11.98 -16.80 1.36
CA THR A 141 -12.02 -16.33 2.75
C THR A 141 -13.27 -16.85 3.45
N PRO A 142 -13.23 -17.09 4.77
CA PRO A 142 -14.44 -17.39 5.53
C PRO A 142 -15.50 -16.29 5.41
N ASP A 143 -16.78 -16.67 5.41
CA ASP A 143 -17.88 -15.71 5.36
C ASP A 143 -18.08 -15.00 6.71
N TYR A 144 -17.84 -15.72 7.80
CA TYR A 144 -18.00 -15.27 9.17
C TYR A 144 -16.81 -15.71 10.02
N THR A 145 -16.52 -14.94 11.06
CA THR A 145 -15.68 -15.40 12.16
C THR A 145 -16.56 -16.13 13.17
N PRO A 146 -16.08 -17.22 13.79
CA PRO A 146 -16.77 -17.82 14.93
C PRO A 146 -17.07 -16.74 15.97
N SER A 147 -18.34 -16.61 16.35
CA SER A 147 -18.71 -15.72 17.46
C SER A 147 -18.03 -16.23 18.73
N LYS A 148 -17.41 -15.34 19.51
CA LYS A 148 -16.89 -15.69 20.85
C LYS A 148 -18.02 -15.90 21.88
N GLY A 149 -19.27 -15.89 21.45
CA GLY A 149 -20.46 -16.01 22.30
C GLY A 149 -21.26 -14.72 22.35
N ILE A 150 -22.39 -14.75 23.03
CA ILE A 150 -23.22 -13.56 23.26
C ILE A 150 -22.59 -12.76 24.42
N LEU A 151 -22.26 -11.50 24.17
CA LEU A 151 -21.76 -10.57 25.20
C LEU A 151 -22.92 -9.84 25.86
N LYS A 152 -23.04 -9.98 27.18
CA LYS A 152 -24.07 -9.30 27.99
C LYS A 152 -23.46 -8.60 29.19
N SER A 153 -24.23 -7.69 29.79
CA SER A 153 -23.78 -7.01 31.01
C SER A 153 -23.82 -7.97 32.20
N ALA A 154 -22.96 -7.76 33.20
CA ALA A 154 -22.98 -8.59 34.42
C ALA A 154 -24.37 -8.60 35.09
N GLY A 155 -25.06 -7.46 35.15
CA GLY A 155 -26.37 -7.38 35.78
C GLY A 155 -27.46 -8.19 35.05
N GLU A 156 -27.38 -8.26 33.73
CA GLU A 156 -28.27 -9.07 32.89
C GLU A 156 -27.99 -10.56 33.11
N LEU A 157 -26.72 -10.96 33.02
CA LEU A 157 -26.32 -12.35 33.21
C LEU A 157 -26.59 -12.85 34.63
N LEU A 158 -26.43 -12.00 35.67
CA LEU A 158 -26.79 -12.37 37.05
C LEU A 158 -28.29 -12.66 37.19
N LYS A 159 -29.15 -11.85 36.54
CA LYS A 159 -30.60 -12.10 36.51
C LYS A 159 -30.95 -13.38 35.76
N GLU A 160 -30.37 -13.59 34.59
CA GLU A 160 -30.61 -14.78 33.76
C GLU A 160 -30.17 -16.06 34.45
N ASN A 161 -29.11 -16.00 35.26
CA ASN A 161 -28.60 -17.12 36.04
C ASN A 161 -29.22 -17.25 37.44
N GLU A 162 -30.30 -16.51 37.71
CA GLU A 162 -31.03 -16.49 39.00
C GLU A 162 -30.13 -16.25 40.22
N CYS A 163 -29.04 -15.50 40.02
CA CYS A 163 -28.09 -15.22 41.08
C CYS A 163 -28.55 -13.97 41.85
N ALA A 164 -28.95 -14.17 43.11
CA ALA A 164 -29.48 -13.11 43.98
C ALA A 164 -28.44 -12.08 44.47
N ILE A 165 -27.35 -11.88 43.73
CA ILE A 165 -26.30 -10.91 44.04
C ILE A 165 -26.41 -9.70 43.11
N SER A 166 -25.99 -8.54 43.60
CA SER A 166 -25.93 -7.34 42.77
C SER A 166 -24.67 -7.35 41.89
N ALA A 167 -24.74 -6.62 40.78
CA ALA A 167 -23.55 -6.37 39.94
C ALA A 167 -22.42 -5.68 40.73
N GLN A 168 -22.73 -4.96 41.80
CA GLN A 168 -21.72 -4.36 42.69
C GLN A 168 -20.94 -5.44 43.44
N VAL A 169 -21.62 -6.43 44.03
CA VAL A 169 -20.98 -7.56 44.72
C VAL A 169 -20.13 -8.38 43.75
N PHE A 170 -20.66 -8.65 42.57
CA PHE A 170 -19.94 -9.33 41.50
C PHE A 170 -18.65 -8.58 41.11
N ASN A 171 -18.74 -7.27 40.85
CA ASN A 171 -17.57 -6.46 40.49
C ASN A 171 -16.53 -6.43 41.63
N GLN A 172 -16.97 -6.41 42.89
CA GLN A 172 -16.07 -6.47 44.03
C GLN A 172 -15.27 -7.78 44.06
N LYS A 173 -15.93 -8.92 43.80
CA LYS A 173 -15.25 -10.23 43.68
C LYS A 173 -14.28 -10.29 42.50
N MET A 174 -14.66 -9.71 41.36
CA MET A 174 -13.77 -9.59 40.20
C MET A 174 -12.49 -8.81 40.54
N ILE A 175 -12.62 -7.72 41.32
CA ILE A 175 -11.47 -6.93 41.78
C ILE A 175 -10.63 -7.73 42.78
N GLU A 176 -11.25 -8.40 43.76
CA GLU A 176 -10.55 -9.26 44.74
C GLU A 176 -9.72 -10.37 44.09
N LYS A 177 -10.23 -10.96 42.99
CA LYS A 177 -9.53 -12.00 42.21
C LYS A 177 -8.51 -11.45 41.22
N GLY A 178 -8.39 -10.13 41.07
CA GLY A 178 -7.48 -9.49 40.12
C GLY A 178 -7.94 -9.55 38.66
N TYR A 179 -9.22 -9.85 38.42
CA TYR A 179 -9.83 -9.93 37.08
C TYR A 179 -10.43 -8.59 36.61
N MET A 180 -10.51 -7.60 37.51
CA MET A 180 -11.03 -6.28 37.22
C MET A 180 -10.28 -5.21 38.02
N VAL A 181 -10.19 -4.01 37.48
CA VAL A 181 -9.68 -2.83 38.17
C VAL A 181 -10.66 -1.67 38.07
N GLU A 182 -10.68 -0.82 39.10
CA GLU A 182 -11.37 0.46 39.05
C GLU A 182 -10.42 1.55 38.52
N VAL A 183 -10.81 2.17 37.41
CA VAL A 183 -10.05 3.22 36.73
C VAL A 183 -10.77 4.55 36.90
N THR A 184 -10.01 5.65 37.00
CA THR A 184 -10.55 7.00 37.10
C THR A 184 -10.38 7.77 35.79
N ARG A 185 -11.33 8.66 35.50
CA ARG A 185 -11.19 9.68 34.45
C ARG A 185 -11.70 11.03 34.94
N ASN A 186 -11.30 12.08 34.23
CA ASN A 186 -11.87 13.40 34.42
C ASN A 186 -13.29 13.47 33.83
N SER A 187 -14.18 14.09 34.59
CA SER A 187 -15.55 14.41 34.23
C SER A 187 -15.59 15.75 33.52
N SER A 188 -16.52 15.93 32.59
CA SER A 188 -16.80 17.20 31.91
C SER A 188 -17.19 18.32 32.88
N ASN A 189 -17.70 17.98 34.06
CA ASN A 189 -18.11 18.92 35.10
C ASN A 189 -17.04 19.16 36.19
N GLY A 190 -15.76 18.87 35.91
CA GLY A 190 -14.65 19.21 36.81
C GLY A 190 -14.40 18.26 38.00
N GLY A 191 -14.96 17.05 37.99
CA GLY A 191 -14.70 16.01 39.00
C GLY A 191 -14.02 14.75 38.42
N THR A 192 -13.73 13.75 39.25
CA THR A 192 -13.28 12.42 38.80
C THR A 192 -14.44 11.43 38.77
N LYS A 193 -14.55 10.64 37.70
CA LYS A 193 -15.50 9.53 37.57
C LYS A 193 -14.75 8.20 37.55
N LYS A 194 -15.24 7.25 38.34
CA LYS A 194 -14.74 5.88 38.41
C LYS A 194 -15.50 4.97 37.44
N PHE A 195 -14.79 4.13 36.72
CA PHE A 195 -15.34 3.09 35.85
C PHE A 195 -14.54 1.81 36.02
N LYS A 196 -15.06 0.70 35.48
CA LYS A 196 -14.48 -0.63 35.67
C LYS A 196 -13.93 -1.15 34.35
N SER A 197 -12.80 -1.83 34.40
CA SER A 197 -12.20 -2.50 33.25
C SER A 197 -11.77 -3.91 33.65
N ILE A 198 -12.11 -4.90 32.83
CA ILE A 198 -11.63 -6.28 32.93
C ILE A 198 -10.12 -6.29 32.62
N ILE A 199 -9.34 -7.03 33.39
CA ILE A 199 -7.89 -7.13 33.24
C ILE A 199 -7.41 -8.58 33.43
N GLY A 200 -6.18 -8.85 33.00
CA GLY A 200 -5.51 -10.14 33.21
C GLY A 200 -6.33 -11.32 32.68
N GLU A 201 -6.40 -12.39 33.47
CA GLU A 201 -7.17 -13.59 33.15
C GLU A 201 -8.67 -13.34 33.02
N GLY A 202 -9.19 -12.24 33.57
CA GLY A 202 -10.60 -11.86 33.44
C GLY A 202 -11.04 -11.67 31.99
N LEU A 203 -10.12 -11.31 31.09
CA LEU A 203 -10.41 -11.12 29.65
C LEU A 203 -10.76 -12.42 28.93
N SER A 204 -10.51 -13.58 29.55
CA SER A 204 -10.97 -14.87 29.02
C SER A 204 -12.49 -15.06 29.15
N PHE A 205 -13.13 -14.32 30.08
CA PHE A 205 -14.55 -14.37 30.39
C PHE A 205 -15.36 -13.19 29.84
N GLY A 206 -14.70 -12.16 29.29
CA GLY A 206 -15.38 -10.97 28.80
C GLY A 206 -14.49 -9.97 28.08
N GLU A 207 -15.11 -8.92 27.57
CA GLU A 207 -14.46 -7.85 26.81
C GLU A 207 -14.78 -6.47 27.40
N ASN A 208 -13.83 -5.54 27.26
CA ASN A 208 -14.04 -4.12 27.56
C ASN A 208 -14.49 -3.40 26.30
N GLN A 209 -15.80 -3.25 26.13
CA GLN A 209 -16.32 -2.43 25.04
C GLN A 209 -16.10 -0.94 25.35
N VAL A 210 -15.92 -0.12 24.33
CA VAL A 210 -15.89 1.34 24.51
C VAL A 210 -17.28 1.78 24.95
N ASN A 211 -17.37 2.57 26.02
CA ASN A 211 -18.66 3.06 26.48
C ASN A 211 -19.22 4.04 25.44
N PRO A 212 -20.40 3.76 24.83
CA PRO A 212 -20.94 4.58 23.76
C PRO A 212 -21.26 6.01 24.21
N ASN A 213 -21.56 6.21 25.49
CA ASN A 213 -21.82 7.54 26.06
C ASN A 213 -20.53 8.29 26.41
N ASN A 214 -19.40 7.59 26.55
CA ASN A 214 -18.12 8.24 26.80
C ASN A 214 -16.93 7.39 26.33
N PRO A 215 -16.31 7.75 25.19
CA PRO A 215 -15.19 7.00 24.65
C PRO A 215 -13.96 6.87 25.56
N LYS A 216 -13.85 7.69 26.62
CA LYS A 216 -12.77 7.64 27.62
C LYS A 216 -13.05 6.65 28.76
N SER A 217 -14.07 5.80 28.62
CA SER A 217 -14.43 4.78 29.60
C SER A 217 -14.74 3.46 28.91
N THR A 218 -14.57 2.37 29.64
CA THR A 218 -14.96 1.03 29.20
C THR A 218 -16.30 0.61 29.78
N GLN A 219 -16.93 -0.33 29.11
CA GLN A 219 -18.12 -1.08 29.53
C GLN A 219 -17.77 -2.57 29.49
N PRO A 220 -17.49 -3.18 30.66
CA PRO A 220 -17.29 -4.63 30.78
C PRO A 220 -18.54 -5.40 30.34
N LEU A 221 -18.39 -6.28 29.36
CA LEU A 221 -19.38 -7.28 28.98
C LEU A 221 -18.76 -8.68 29.11
N TYR A 222 -19.58 -9.69 29.36
CA TYR A 222 -19.14 -11.06 29.61
C TYR A 222 -19.79 -12.03 28.64
N TYR A 223 -19.06 -13.09 28.30
CA TYR A 223 -19.58 -14.16 27.46
C TYR A 223 -20.58 -14.99 28.25
N GLU A 224 -21.79 -15.12 27.71
CA GLU A 224 -22.91 -15.83 28.32
C GLU A 224 -22.55 -17.28 28.68
N ASP A 225 -21.89 -17.99 27.77
CA ASP A 225 -21.51 -19.40 27.90
C ASP A 225 -20.44 -19.65 28.98
N LYS A 226 -19.63 -18.65 29.31
CA LYS A 226 -18.58 -18.74 30.33
C LYS A 226 -18.97 -18.12 31.67
N PHE A 227 -20.14 -17.47 31.74
CA PHE A 227 -20.50 -16.69 32.93
C PHE A 227 -20.70 -17.57 34.18
N LEU A 228 -21.24 -18.77 34.02
CA LEU A 228 -21.40 -19.73 35.12
C LEU A 228 -20.06 -20.17 35.71
N GLU A 229 -19.10 -20.49 34.86
CA GLU A 229 -17.73 -20.83 35.27
C GLU A 229 -17.11 -19.67 36.05
N LEU A 230 -17.28 -18.44 35.54
CA LEU A 230 -16.82 -17.23 36.23
C LEU A 230 -17.47 -17.10 37.62
N LEU A 231 -18.78 -17.32 37.76
CA LEU A 231 -19.45 -17.27 39.07
C LEU A 231 -18.86 -18.28 40.06
N VAL A 232 -18.51 -19.47 39.60
CA VAL A 232 -17.86 -20.50 40.44
C VAL A 232 -16.46 -20.04 40.86
N LEU A 233 -15.65 -19.54 39.93
CA LEU A 233 -14.30 -19.03 40.21
C LEU A 233 -14.31 -17.86 41.21
N LEU A 234 -15.32 -17.01 41.12
CA LEU A 234 -15.57 -15.90 42.04
C LEU A 234 -16.18 -16.36 43.37
N GLN A 235 -16.48 -17.65 43.56
CA GLN A 235 -17.13 -18.22 44.73
C GLN A 235 -18.52 -17.60 45.01
N LEU A 236 -19.20 -17.19 43.94
CA LEU A 236 -20.55 -16.59 43.96
C LEU A 236 -21.64 -17.62 43.67
N ARG A 237 -21.25 -18.81 43.22
CA ARG A 237 -22.11 -19.97 43.00
C ARG A 237 -21.33 -21.24 43.33
N GLN A 238 -21.98 -22.24 43.92
CA GLN A 238 -21.40 -23.57 44.07
C GLN A 238 -21.87 -24.47 42.91
N ILE A 239 -20.99 -25.38 42.47
CA ILE A 239 -21.35 -26.42 41.51
C ILE A 239 -22.27 -27.40 42.26
N ALA A 240 -23.46 -27.67 41.69
CA ALA A 240 -24.36 -28.71 42.19
C ALA A 240 -23.86 -30.10 41.81
#